data_AF-A0A8S1C647-F1
#
_entry.id   AF-A0A8S1C647-F1
#
_cell.length_a   1.000
_cell.length_b   1.000
_cell.length_c   1.000
_cell.angle_alpha   90.00
_cell.angle_beta   90.00
_cell.angle_gamma   90.00
#
_symmetry.space_group_name_H-M   'P 1'
#
loop_
_entity.id
_entity.type
_entity.pdbx_description
1 polymer ?
#
loop_
_entity_poly.entity_id
_entity_poly.type
_entity_poly.pdbx_seq_one_letter_code
_entity_poly.pdbx_strand_id
1 'polypeptide(L)'
;MSRASNNWEDQKMRWNPDNYSGLKALHVPYNELWIPDVVLYNSAIGNKIDQHGMTYSIVYNNGSVLWVPPSIYQAVCKMDLRFWPFDRQSCKIVIGSWTHHIGQIKLQPWTTWRESEILIPNDEWDLVNVDEQLNEKKYDCCEELYADITYTLTLQRRSEVYKTLIMTPVFVIIILSLSAFLLPTHAGEKIVLNSITAIIITYLLYDAGQRLPAIASNPPLIVLYFGSCLLMTAIAFFESTLVIKISRNYGAHPLPPFIKQALSGWFGSFILNGQNSQVQKKANDEELSSKVQAETSTLEFNREWIMFASALDRIFFIVYALIYLIKIISFYVTVL
;
A
#
# COMPACT_ATOMS: atom_id res chain seq x y z
N MET A 1 -22.25 9.99 14.91
CA MET A 1 -21.67 11.22 15.51
C MET A 1 -21.14 10.85 16.88
N SER A 2 -19.86 11.09 17.14
CA SER A 2 -19.20 10.79 18.42
C SER A 2 -19.72 11.68 19.55
N ARG A 3 -19.80 11.14 20.77
CA ARG A 3 -20.26 11.82 21.98
C ARG A 3 -19.11 11.82 22.99
N ALA A 4 -18.82 12.98 23.60
CA ALA A 4 -17.96 13.06 24.77
C ALA A 4 -18.87 13.15 26.00
N SER A 5 -18.70 12.28 26.99
CA SER A 5 -19.52 12.30 28.21
C SER A 5 -18.68 12.79 29.37
N ASN A 6 -18.99 13.99 29.86
CA ASN A 6 -18.32 14.61 31.00
C ASN A 6 -19.25 14.58 32.21
N ASN A 7 -18.74 14.11 33.35
CA ASN A 7 -19.44 14.10 34.62
C ASN A 7 -18.54 14.67 35.71
N TRP A 8 -19.00 15.70 36.41
CA TRP A 8 -18.30 16.27 37.56
C TRP A 8 -19.31 16.70 38.63
N GLU A 9 -18.80 17.08 39.79
CA GLU A 9 -19.60 17.55 40.91
C GLU A 9 -19.29 19.02 41.20
N ASP A 10 -20.31 19.86 41.24
CA ASP A 10 -20.23 21.27 41.61
C ASP A 10 -21.05 21.53 42.87
N GLN A 11 -20.35 21.87 43.96
CA GLN A 11 -20.96 22.14 45.27
C GLN A 11 -21.85 23.38 45.27
N LYS A 12 -21.59 24.36 44.38
CA LYS A 12 -22.39 25.59 44.27
C LYS A 12 -23.75 25.35 43.62
N MET A 13 -23.89 24.24 42.90
CA MET A 13 -25.10 23.85 42.18
C MET A 13 -26.00 22.91 42.98
N ARG A 14 -25.81 22.80 44.30
CA ARG A 14 -26.66 22.00 45.19
C ARG A 14 -27.90 22.77 45.63
N TRP A 15 -29.06 22.12 45.62
CA TRP A 15 -30.28 22.67 46.20
C TRP A 15 -31.13 21.59 46.87
N ASN A 16 -31.97 21.98 47.83
CA ASN A 16 -32.97 21.10 48.41
C ASN A 16 -34.24 21.11 47.53
N PRO A 17 -34.64 19.99 46.90
CA PRO A 17 -35.86 19.91 46.10
C PRO A 17 -37.13 20.37 46.83
N ASP A 18 -37.19 20.21 48.15
CA ASP A 18 -38.36 20.60 48.95
C ASP A 18 -38.65 22.11 48.89
N ASN A 19 -37.61 22.92 48.68
CA ASN A 19 -37.73 24.38 48.52
C ASN A 19 -38.20 24.79 47.11
N TYR A 20 -38.22 23.86 46.16
CA TYR A 20 -38.46 24.12 44.73
C TYR A 20 -39.45 23.12 44.12
N SER A 21 -40.54 22.81 44.83
CA SER A 21 -41.62 21.95 44.34
C SER A 21 -41.16 20.56 43.86
N GLY A 22 -40.14 20.00 44.50
CA GLY A 22 -39.60 18.68 44.16
C GLY A 22 -38.71 18.64 42.91
N LEU A 23 -38.22 19.80 42.42
CA LEU A 23 -37.31 19.88 41.28
C LEU A 23 -35.99 19.16 41.56
N LYS A 24 -35.64 18.15 40.75
CA LYS A 24 -34.43 17.32 40.94
C LYS A 24 -33.34 17.53 39.88
N ALA A 25 -33.69 18.09 38.73
CA ALA A 25 -32.75 18.35 37.65
C ALA A 25 -33.11 19.63 36.89
N LEU A 26 -32.08 20.31 36.39
CA LEU A 26 -32.17 21.52 35.59
C LEU A 26 -31.34 21.36 34.33
N HIS A 27 -31.82 21.92 33.22
CA HIS A 27 -31.05 22.05 32.00
C HIS A 27 -30.43 23.44 31.96
N VAL A 28 -29.09 23.50 31.98
CA VAL A 28 -28.35 24.77 32.08
C VAL A 28 -27.43 24.89 30.86
N PRO A 29 -27.41 26.03 30.16
CA PRO A 29 -26.58 26.21 28.99
C PRO A 29 -25.09 26.16 29.37
N TYR A 30 -24.25 25.74 28.42
CA TYR A 30 -22.82 25.49 28.67
C TYR A 30 -22.05 26.72 29.19
N ASN A 31 -22.48 27.93 28.83
CA ASN A 31 -21.81 29.19 29.18
C ASN A 31 -22.20 29.76 30.55
N GLU A 32 -23.17 29.16 31.25
CA GLU A 32 -23.59 29.57 32.59
C GLU A 32 -22.93 28.74 33.71
N LEU A 33 -22.16 27.71 33.33
CA LEU A 33 -21.46 26.82 34.25
C LEU A 33 -19.97 26.84 34.01
N TRP A 34 -19.22 26.50 35.05
CA TRP A 34 -17.83 26.13 34.86
C TRP A 34 -17.74 24.79 34.14
N ILE A 35 -16.93 24.74 33.09
CA ILE A 35 -16.65 23.54 32.29
C ILE A 35 -15.16 23.23 32.39
N PRO A 36 -14.76 21.98 32.64
CA PRO A 36 -13.34 21.62 32.66
C PRO A 36 -12.73 21.77 31.26
N ASP A 37 -11.50 22.26 31.21
CA ASP A 37 -10.75 22.55 29.99
C ASP A 37 -10.09 21.28 29.40
N VAL A 38 -10.90 20.24 29.20
CA VAL A 38 -10.49 18.97 28.63
C VAL A 38 -10.33 19.11 27.12
N VAL A 39 -9.13 18.86 26.61
CA VAL A 39 -8.79 19.07 25.19
C VAL A 39 -7.97 17.91 24.62
N LEU A 40 -8.00 17.76 23.30
CA LEU A 40 -7.14 16.86 22.53
C LEU A 40 -5.75 17.45 22.32
N TYR A 41 -4.73 16.91 22.98
CA TYR A 41 -3.34 17.40 22.87
C TYR A 41 -2.73 17.18 21.49
N ASN A 42 -2.99 16.05 20.86
CA ASN A 42 -2.46 15.73 19.54
C ASN A 42 -3.44 16.12 18.41
N SER A 43 -4.11 17.27 18.54
CA SER A 43 -5.06 17.77 17.54
C SER A 43 -4.37 18.11 16.21
N ALA A 44 -4.95 17.65 15.10
CA ALA A 44 -4.50 17.97 13.75
C ALA A 44 -4.90 19.37 13.28
N ILE A 45 -5.94 19.98 13.89
CA ILE A 45 -6.43 21.33 13.56
C ILE A 45 -6.00 22.36 14.62
N GLY A 46 -5.28 21.92 15.66
CA GLY A 46 -5.00 22.71 16.85
C GLY A 46 -6.22 22.89 17.76
N ASN A 47 -6.13 23.83 18.71
CA ASN A 47 -7.15 24.06 19.74
C ASN A 47 -8.14 25.18 19.38
N LYS A 48 -8.24 25.55 18.08
CA LYS A 48 -9.03 26.72 17.62
C LYS A 48 -10.50 26.42 17.32
N ILE A 49 -10.90 25.15 17.35
CA ILE A 49 -12.30 24.74 17.16
C ILE A 49 -12.76 24.20 18.50
N ASP A 50 -13.89 24.70 19.00
CA ASP A 50 -14.56 24.10 20.15
C ASP A 50 -14.80 22.62 19.84
N GLN A 51 -14.00 21.75 20.47
CA GLN A 51 -14.05 20.31 20.23
C GLN A 51 -15.39 19.72 20.70
N HIS A 52 -16.13 20.50 21.49
CA HIS A 52 -17.42 20.21 22.06
C HIS A 52 -18.50 21.13 21.49
N GLY A 53 -19.64 20.58 21.11
CA GLY A 53 -20.80 21.37 20.73
C GLY A 53 -21.38 22.22 21.87
N MET A 54 -22.09 23.29 21.51
CA MET A 54 -22.77 24.22 22.43
C MET A 54 -24.08 23.63 22.98
N THR A 55 -24.02 22.48 23.67
CA THR A 55 -25.21 21.81 24.21
C THR A 55 -25.45 22.17 25.68
N TYR A 56 -26.71 22.09 26.09
CA TYR A 56 -27.09 22.18 27.50
C TYR A 56 -26.49 21.02 28.30
N SER A 57 -26.18 21.29 29.55
CA SER A 57 -25.85 20.30 30.57
C SER A 57 -27.07 19.99 31.42
N ILE A 58 -27.07 18.82 32.07
CA ILE A 58 -28.07 18.43 33.06
C ILE A 58 -27.41 18.54 34.42
N VAL A 59 -27.92 19.44 35.25
CA VAL A 59 -27.47 19.64 36.64
C VAL A 59 -28.48 18.97 37.56
N TYR A 60 -28.01 18.11 38.46
CA TYR A 60 -28.82 17.43 39.46
C TYR A 60 -28.77 18.15 40.81
N ASN A 61 -29.81 17.99 41.62
CA ASN A 61 -29.95 18.68 42.91
C ASN A 61 -28.83 18.36 43.94
N ASN A 62 -28.17 17.21 43.78
CA ASN A 62 -27.01 16.81 44.58
C ASN A 62 -25.70 17.50 44.15
N GLY A 63 -25.73 18.34 43.10
CA GLY A 63 -24.57 19.04 42.55
C GLY A 63 -23.85 18.28 41.43
N SER A 64 -24.29 17.06 41.06
CA SER A 64 -23.72 16.37 39.90
C SER A 64 -24.12 17.06 38.60
N VAL A 65 -23.16 17.25 37.70
CA VAL A 65 -23.37 17.85 36.38
C VAL A 65 -22.99 16.85 35.30
N LEU A 66 -23.93 16.58 34.40
CA LEU A 66 -23.75 15.74 33.23
C LEU A 66 -23.78 16.60 31.98
N TRP A 67 -22.69 16.59 31.21
CA TRP A 67 -22.59 17.31 29.94
C TRP A 67 -22.11 16.36 28.84
N VAL A 68 -22.95 16.17 27.82
CA VAL A 68 -22.70 15.20 26.74
C VAL A 68 -22.75 15.88 25.35
N PRO A 69 -21.77 16.73 25.01
CA PRO A 69 -21.75 17.42 23.73
C PRO A 69 -21.41 16.47 22.57
N PRO A 70 -22.01 16.68 21.37
CA PRO A 70 -21.48 16.10 20.15
C PRO A 70 -20.07 16.64 19.92
N SER A 71 -19.12 15.76 19.63
CA SER A 71 -17.70 16.12 19.54
C SER A 71 -17.06 15.45 18.33
N ILE A 72 -16.23 16.17 17.58
CA ILE A 72 -15.45 15.62 16.45
C ILE A 72 -13.97 15.78 16.78
N TYR A 73 -13.28 14.66 17.01
CA TYR A 73 -11.85 14.66 17.26
C TYR A 73 -11.07 14.39 15.98
N GLN A 74 -10.13 15.26 15.66
CA GLN A 74 -9.17 15.06 14.58
C GLN A 74 -7.77 15.02 15.19
N ALA A 75 -7.20 13.83 15.28
CA ALA A 75 -5.90 13.60 15.90
C ALA A 75 -4.81 13.35 14.84
N VAL A 76 -3.60 13.83 15.10
CA VAL A 76 -2.43 13.46 14.31
C VAL A 76 -2.06 12.02 14.64
N CYS A 77 -2.05 11.17 13.61
CA CYS A 77 -1.64 9.77 13.71
C CYS A 77 -0.50 9.49 12.74
N LYS A 78 0.58 8.88 13.23
CA LYS A 78 1.69 8.41 12.38
C LYS A 78 1.36 7.04 11.83
N MET A 79 0.97 7.01 10.56
CA MET A 79 0.58 5.79 9.86
C MET A 79 1.81 4.99 9.39
N ASP A 80 1.80 3.67 9.56
CA ASP A 80 2.77 2.78 8.92
C ASP A 80 2.16 2.11 7.69
N LEU A 81 2.56 2.57 6.51
CA LEU A 81 2.00 2.12 5.23
C LEU A 81 2.82 1.03 4.54
N ARG A 82 3.79 0.42 5.25
CA ARG A 82 4.65 -0.63 4.68
C ARG A 82 3.85 -1.76 4.02
N PHE A 83 2.78 -2.20 4.68
CA PHE A 83 1.90 -3.29 4.23
C PHE A 83 0.60 -2.78 3.59
N TRP A 84 0.51 -1.50 3.23
CA TRP A 84 -0.68 -0.97 2.57
C TRP A 84 -1.04 -1.81 1.33
N PRO A 85 -2.32 -2.16 1.10
CA PRO A 85 -3.51 -1.78 1.88
C PRO A 85 -3.88 -2.75 3.02
N PHE A 86 -3.10 -3.80 3.27
CA PHE A 86 -3.30 -4.79 4.33
C PHE A 86 -2.80 -4.31 5.69
N ASP A 87 -2.80 -3.01 5.90
CA ASP A 87 -2.18 -2.36 7.04
C ASP A 87 -3.06 -2.41 8.29
N ARG A 88 -2.38 -2.49 9.44
CA ARG A 88 -2.95 -2.27 10.76
C ARG A 88 -2.34 -1.01 11.34
N GLN A 89 -3.18 -0.13 11.85
CA GLN A 89 -2.79 1.18 12.35
C GLN A 89 -3.06 1.29 13.83
N SER A 90 -2.15 1.94 14.55
CA SER A 90 -2.28 2.24 15.98
C SER A 90 -2.27 3.76 16.15
N CYS A 91 -3.47 4.32 16.29
CA CYS A 91 -3.66 5.76 16.41
C CYS A 91 -4.00 6.13 17.86
N LYS A 92 -3.31 7.15 18.37
CA LYS A 92 -3.51 7.64 19.74
C LYS A 92 -4.43 8.86 19.73
N ILE A 93 -5.33 8.93 20.70
CA ILE A 93 -6.11 10.11 21.05
C ILE A 93 -5.72 10.47 22.48
N VAL A 94 -5.08 11.62 22.66
CA VAL A 94 -4.54 12.05 23.96
C VAL A 94 -5.38 13.19 24.49
N ILE A 95 -6.14 12.94 25.55
CA ILE A 95 -7.10 13.88 26.12
C ILE A 95 -6.68 14.25 27.54
N GLY A 96 -6.62 15.54 27.85
CA GLY A 96 -6.24 16.02 29.17
C GLY A 96 -6.69 17.45 29.42
N SER A 97 -6.58 17.90 30.68
CA SER A 97 -6.81 19.31 31.03
C SER A 97 -5.61 20.16 30.60
N TRP A 98 -5.87 21.26 29.89
CA TRP A 98 -4.79 22.10 29.39
C TRP A 98 -4.08 22.91 30.48
N THR A 99 -4.84 23.45 31.44
CA THR A 99 -4.34 24.42 32.43
C THR A 99 -4.32 23.87 33.86
N HIS A 100 -5.07 22.81 34.15
CA HIS A 100 -5.15 22.24 35.50
C HIS A 100 -4.28 21.00 35.66
N HIS A 101 -3.51 20.96 36.75
CA HIS A 101 -2.69 19.82 37.12
C HIS A 101 -3.51 18.76 37.89
N ILE A 102 -2.92 17.59 38.17
CA ILE A 102 -3.61 16.44 38.78
C ILE A 102 -4.22 16.72 40.16
N GLY A 103 -3.68 17.69 40.90
CA GLY A 103 -4.19 18.12 42.20
C GLY A 103 -5.47 18.95 42.12
N GLN A 104 -5.79 19.51 40.95
CA GLN A 104 -6.99 20.33 40.71
C GLN A 104 -8.07 19.54 39.98
N ILE A 105 -7.70 18.88 38.88
CA ILE A 105 -8.61 18.04 38.09
C ILE A 105 -8.04 16.63 38.03
N LYS A 106 -8.78 15.69 38.61
CA LYS A 106 -8.48 14.26 38.49
C LYS A 106 -9.35 13.63 37.41
N LEU A 107 -8.73 13.28 36.29
CA LEU A 107 -9.40 12.57 35.21
C LEU A 107 -9.62 11.10 35.61
N GLN A 108 -10.81 10.59 35.35
CA GLN A 108 -11.14 9.19 35.51
C GLN A 108 -11.82 8.71 34.24
N PRO A 109 -11.28 7.67 33.59
CA PRO A 109 -11.93 7.11 32.43
C PRO A 109 -13.22 6.40 32.82
N TRP A 110 -14.17 6.35 31.89
CA TRP A 110 -15.42 5.65 32.11
C TRP A 110 -15.18 4.14 32.02
N THR A 111 -15.06 3.46 33.16
CA THR A 111 -14.69 2.04 33.28
C THR A 111 -15.66 1.05 32.65
N THR A 112 -16.75 1.52 32.05
CA THR A 112 -17.68 0.68 31.30
C THR A 112 -17.74 1.16 29.86
N TRP A 113 -16.73 0.80 29.07
CA TRP A 113 -16.89 0.62 27.62
C TRP A 113 -17.90 -0.51 27.40
N ARG A 114 -19.18 -0.23 27.68
CA ARG A 114 -20.27 -1.05 27.16
C ARG A 114 -20.32 -0.69 25.69
N GLU A 115 -20.07 -1.70 24.85
CA GLU A 115 -20.26 -1.76 23.40
C GLU A 115 -21.50 -0.96 22.99
N SER A 116 -21.35 0.37 22.88
CA SER A 116 -22.50 1.27 22.84
C SER A 116 -22.96 1.33 21.40
N GLU A 117 -23.93 0.47 21.06
CA GLU A 117 -25.15 0.57 20.23
C GLU A 117 -25.23 1.53 19.02
N ILE A 118 -24.22 2.34 18.72
CA ILE A 118 -24.19 3.33 17.62
C ILE A 118 -22.76 3.49 17.06
N LEU A 119 -21.96 2.43 17.03
CA LEU A 119 -20.81 2.39 16.13
C LEU A 119 -21.37 2.20 14.72
N ILE A 120 -21.51 3.30 13.98
CA ILE A 120 -21.77 3.21 12.53
C ILE A 120 -20.52 2.54 11.96
N PRO A 121 -20.62 1.32 11.41
CA PRO A 121 -19.46 0.63 10.88
C PRO A 121 -18.84 1.49 9.78
N ASN A 122 -17.51 1.62 9.82
CA ASN A 122 -16.78 2.29 8.76
C ASN A 122 -16.52 1.27 7.64
N ASP A 123 -16.78 1.66 6.38
CA ASP A 123 -16.62 0.75 5.24
C ASP A 123 -15.15 0.48 4.88
N GLU A 124 -14.23 1.32 5.33
CA GLU A 124 -12.80 1.19 5.08
C GLU A 124 -12.03 0.59 6.27
N TRP A 125 -12.51 0.78 7.51
CA TRP A 125 -11.76 0.42 8.72
C TRP A 125 -12.58 -0.37 9.73
N ASP A 126 -12.00 -1.45 10.23
CA ASP A 126 -12.50 -2.20 11.38
C ASP A 126 -11.77 -1.75 12.66
N LEU A 127 -12.54 -1.42 13.70
CA LEU A 127 -12.01 -1.17 15.04
C LEU A 127 -11.72 -2.51 15.72
N VAL A 128 -10.44 -2.88 15.83
CA VAL A 128 -10.00 -4.16 16.40
C VAL A 128 -9.91 -4.10 17.91
N ASN A 129 -9.34 -3.01 18.44
CA ASN A 129 -9.12 -2.85 19.87
C ASN A 129 -9.07 -1.37 20.26
N VAL A 130 -9.47 -1.08 21.49
CA VAL A 130 -9.28 0.22 22.15
C VAL A 130 -8.57 -0.05 23.45
N ASP A 131 -7.30 0.35 23.54
CA ASP A 131 -6.56 0.33 24.79
C ASP A 131 -6.62 1.70 25.46
N GLU A 132 -6.69 1.72 26.78
CA GLU A 132 -6.90 2.93 27.57
C GLU A 132 -5.84 3.00 28.66
N GLN A 133 -5.13 4.14 28.72
CA GLN A 133 -4.06 4.36 29.69
C GLN A 133 -4.19 5.76 30.29
N LEU A 134 -4.24 5.83 31.63
CA LEU A 134 -4.09 7.07 32.37
C LEU A 134 -2.60 7.33 32.60
N ASN A 135 -2.10 8.45 32.12
CA ASN A 135 -0.71 8.86 32.27
C ASN A 135 -0.59 10.07 33.19
N GLU A 136 0.53 10.13 33.91
CA GLU A 136 0.96 11.29 34.68
C GLU A 136 2.26 11.80 34.07
N LYS A 137 2.28 13.06 33.64
CA LYS A 137 3.40 13.66 32.93
C LYS A 137 3.81 14.99 33.56
N LYS A 138 5.13 15.15 33.76
CA LYS A 138 5.74 16.45 34.05
C LYS A 138 6.11 17.13 32.75
N TYR A 139 5.70 18.38 32.58
CA TYR A 139 6.05 19.20 31.42
C TYR A 139 7.19 20.16 31.76
N ASP A 140 8.04 20.49 30.78
CA ASP A 140 9.20 21.36 31.01
C ASP A 140 8.83 22.78 31.49
N CYS A 141 7.60 23.22 31.25
CA CYS A 141 7.10 24.53 31.70
C CYS A 141 6.91 24.64 33.21
N CYS A 142 6.65 23.51 33.88
CA CYS A 142 5.85 23.49 35.10
C CYS A 142 6.37 22.43 36.07
N GLU A 143 6.32 22.69 37.38
CA GLU A 143 6.85 21.75 38.37
C GLU A 143 5.89 20.60 38.66
N GLU A 144 4.59 20.85 38.48
CA GLU A 144 3.47 19.99 38.77
C GLU A 144 3.29 18.86 37.74
N LEU A 145 2.60 17.80 38.18
CA LEU A 145 2.20 16.68 37.33
C LEU A 145 0.83 16.93 36.71
N TYR A 146 0.74 16.73 35.41
CA TYR A 146 -0.49 16.82 34.63
C TYR A 146 -0.95 15.41 34.25
N ALA A 147 -2.26 15.17 34.31
CA ALA A 147 -2.84 13.89 33.93
C ALA A 147 -3.41 13.94 32.50
N ASP A 148 -3.21 12.86 31.75
CA ASP A 148 -3.87 12.64 30.45
C ASP A 148 -4.41 11.22 30.36
N ILE A 149 -5.49 11.04 29.59
CA ILE A 149 -5.99 9.73 29.18
C ILE A 149 -5.62 9.55 27.72
N THR A 150 -4.82 8.51 27.45
CA THR A 150 -4.47 8.10 26.10
C THR A 150 -5.32 6.92 25.67
N TYR A 151 -6.15 7.12 24.66
CA TYR A 151 -6.86 6.05 23.97
C TYR A 151 -6.06 5.61 22.75
N THR A 152 -5.65 4.34 22.72
CA THR A 152 -4.96 3.74 21.58
C THR A 152 -5.93 2.90 20.78
N LEU A 153 -6.36 3.44 19.64
CA LEU A 153 -7.23 2.78 18.68
C LEU A 153 -6.39 1.90 17.75
N THR A 154 -6.68 0.60 17.76
CA THR A 154 -6.13 -0.35 16.80
C THR A 154 -7.14 -0.55 15.67
N LEU A 155 -6.79 -0.06 14.47
CA LEU A 155 -7.64 -0.07 13.28
C LEU A 155 -7.07 -1.04 12.23
N GLN A 156 -7.91 -1.85 11.62
CA GLN A 156 -7.56 -2.75 10.52
C GLN A 156 -8.26 -2.28 9.24
N ARG A 157 -7.51 -2.09 8.14
CA ARG A 157 -8.14 -1.72 6.87
C ARG A 157 -8.86 -2.92 6.22
N ARG A 158 -10.08 -2.69 5.76
CA ARG A 158 -10.84 -3.64 4.92
C ARG A 158 -10.22 -3.71 3.52
N SER A 159 -9.47 -4.79 3.28
CA SER A 159 -8.57 -4.91 2.14
C SER A 159 -9.08 -5.82 1.02
N GLU A 160 -10.26 -6.42 1.17
CA GLU A 160 -10.76 -7.45 0.24
C GLU A 160 -10.87 -6.96 -1.20
N VAL A 161 -11.37 -5.74 -1.41
CA VAL A 161 -11.47 -5.14 -2.76
C VAL A 161 -10.07 -4.85 -3.33
N TYR A 162 -9.15 -4.40 -2.48
CA TYR A 162 -7.78 -4.09 -2.90
C TYR A 162 -7.02 -5.32 -3.37
N LYS A 163 -7.28 -6.52 -2.82
CA LYS A 163 -6.71 -7.78 -3.33
C LYS A 163 -6.99 -7.92 -4.82
N THR A 164 -8.24 -7.76 -5.23
CA THR A 164 -8.63 -7.90 -6.65
C THR A 164 -8.04 -6.78 -7.51
N LEU A 165 -8.07 -5.54 -7.02
CA LEU A 165 -7.53 -4.38 -7.73
C LEU A 165 -6.01 -4.46 -7.95
N ILE A 166 -5.27 -5.09 -7.03
CA ILE A 166 -3.81 -5.21 -7.11
C ILE A 166 -3.41 -6.48 -7.87
N MET A 167 -4.06 -7.61 -7.62
CA MET A 167 -3.67 -8.90 -8.23
C MET A 167 -3.95 -8.91 -9.73
N THR A 168 -5.07 -8.36 -10.18
CA THR A 168 -5.46 -8.31 -11.60
C THR A 168 -4.38 -7.68 -12.49
N PRO A 169 -3.91 -6.44 -12.25
CA PRO A 169 -2.86 -5.84 -13.06
C PRO A 169 -1.51 -6.57 -12.95
N VAL A 170 -1.19 -7.19 -11.80
CA VAL A 170 0.05 -7.99 -11.65
C VAL A 170 0.04 -9.20 -12.60
N PHE A 171 -1.08 -9.92 -12.69
CA PHE A 171 -1.20 -11.03 -13.65
C PHE A 171 -1.06 -10.56 -15.09
N VAL A 172 -1.69 -9.43 -15.44
CA VAL A 172 -1.59 -8.84 -16.78
C VAL A 172 -0.14 -8.46 -17.10
N ILE A 173 0.57 -7.80 -16.19
CA ILE A 173 1.98 -7.42 -16.37
C ILE A 173 2.85 -8.65 -16.64
N ILE A 174 2.66 -9.74 -15.88
CA ILE A 174 3.45 -10.96 -16.05
C ILE A 174 3.17 -11.60 -17.40
N ILE A 175 1.90 -11.70 -17.81
CA ILE A 175 1.52 -12.25 -19.11
C ILE A 175 2.12 -11.42 -20.25
N LEU A 176 1.98 -10.09 -20.21
CA LEU A 176 2.53 -9.22 -21.26
C LEU A 176 4.06 -9.27 -21.31
N SER A 177 4.72 -9.26 -20.14
CA SER A 177 6.18 -9.32 -20.06
C SER A 177 6.74 -10.64 -20.58
N LEU A 178 6.11 -11.77 -20.22
CA LEU A 178 6.54 -13.10 -20.71
C LEU A 178 6.21 -13.31 -22.19
N SER A 179 5.08 -12.77 -22.65
CA SER A 179 4.68 -12.82 -24.07
C SER A 179 5.70 -12.12 -24.95
N ALA A 180 6.34 -11.04 -24.47
CA ALA A 180 7.38 -10.34 -25.23
C ALA A 180 8.52 -11.26 -25.66
N PHE A 181 8.91 -12.24 -24.85
CA PHE A 181 9.96 -13.20 -25.19
C PHE A 181 9.48 -14.38 -26.05
N LEU A 182 8.18 -14.64 -26.10
CA LEU A 182 7.59 -15.68 -26.94
C LEU A 182 7.39 -15.22 -28.39
N LEU A 183 7.37 -13.90 -28.63
CA LEU A 183 7.29 -13.34 -29.96
C LEU A 183 8.58 -13.62 -30.77
N PRO A 184 8.48 -13.78 -32.11
CA PRO A 184 9.64 -14.03 -32.97
C PRO A 184 10.73 -12.96 -32.82
N THR A 185 12.01 -13.35 -32.82
CA THR A 185 13.19 -12.48 -32.61
C THR A 185 13.33 -11.31 -33.59
N HIS A 186 12.64 -11.35 -34.74
CA HIS A 186 12.65 -10.29 -35.76
C HIS A 186 11.46 -9.32 -35.65
N ALA A 187 10.44 -9.68 -34.87
CA ALA A 187 9.21 -8.95 -34.68
C ALA A 187 9.48 -7.62 -33.96
N GLY A 188 9.17 -6.51 -34.63
CA GLY A 188 9.20 -5.19 -34.00
C GLY A 188 8.14 -5.05 -32.90
N GLU A 189 7.11 -5.91 -32.90
CA GLU A 189 6.04 -5.91 -31.91
C GLU A 189 6.56 -6.17 -30.49
N LYS A 190 7.73 -6.80 -30.31
CA LYS A 190 8.36 -6.98 -28.99
C LYS A 190 8.63 -5.64 -28.30
N ILE A 191 9.12 -4.65 -29.05
CA ILE A 191 9.40 -3.29 -28.55
C ILE A 191 8.09 -2.61 -28.15
N VAL A 192 7.06 -2.76 -28.97
CA VAL A 192 5.72 -2.19 -28.72
C VAL A 192 5.11 -2.78 -27.46
N LEU A 193 5.16 -4.11 -27.29
CA LEU A 193 4.62 -4.80 -26.11
C LEU A 193 5.33 -4.40 -24.81
N ASN A 194 6.67 -4.31 -24.84
CA ASN A 194 7.45 -3.81 -23.70
C ASN A 194 7.14 -2.34 -23.38
N SER A 195 6.94 -1.51 -24.41
CA SER A 195 6.55 -0.09 -24.23
C SER A 195 5.18 0.05 -23.57
N ILE A 196 4.18 -0.71 -24.04
CA ILE A 196 2.84 -0.72 -23.45
C ILE A 196 2.90 -1.18 -21.99
N THR A 197 3.66 -2.24 -21.72
CA THR A 197 3.84 -2.77 -20.36
C THR A 197 4.48 -1.72 -19.43
N ALA A 198 5.51 -1.00 -19.90
CA ALA A 198 6.14 0.07 -19.14
C ALA A 198 5.17 1.22 -18.83
N ILE A 199 4.31 1.59 -19.78
CA ILE A 199 3.27 2.62 -19.58
C ILE A 199 2.26 2.16 -18.52
N ILE A 200 1.78 0.92 -18.59
CA ILE A 200 0.86 0.35 -17.60
C ILE A 200 1.47 0.41 -16.20
N ILE A 201 2.72 -0.02 -16.04
CA ILE A 201 3.41 -0.01 -14.74
C ILE A 201 3.61 1.43 -14.23
N THR A 202 3.98 2.36 -15.12
CA THR A 202 4.15 3.78 -14.76
C THR A 202 2.84 4.42 -14.32
N TYR A 203 1.73 4.08 -14.99
CA TYR A 203 0.39 4.53 -14.58
C TYR A 203 0.01 3.99 -13.19
N LEU A 204 0.28 2.71 -12.90
CA LEU A 204 0.02 2.13 -11.57
C LEU A 204 0.86 2.79 -10.47
N LEU A 205 2.14 3.09 -10.75
CA LEU A 205 2.99 3.84 -9.82
C LEU A 205 2.49 5.26 -9.61
N TYR A 206 1.97 5.92 -10.64
CA TYR A 206 1.35 7.23 -10.54
C TYR A 206 0.07 7.20 -9.68
N ASP A 207 -0.85 6.27 -9.93
CA ASP A 207 -2.07 6.10 -9.11
C ASP A 207 -1.73 5.81 -7.64
N ALA A 208 -0.74 4.94 -7.40
CA ALA A 208 -0.23 4.69 -6.05
C ALA A 208 0.31 5.98 -5.40
N GLY A 209 1.04 6.82 -6.15
CA GLY A 209 1.56 8.10 -5.68
C GLY A 209 0.50 9.16 -5.37
N GLN A 210 -0.71 9.05 -5.95
CA GLN A 210 -1.83 9.94 -5.63
C GLN A 210 -2.59 9.50 -4.36
N ARG A 211 -2.61 8.19 -4.07
CA ARG A 211 -3.30 7.63 -2.90
C ARG A 211 -2.44 7.61 -1.65
N LEU A 212 -1.14 7.44 -1.81
CA LEU A 212 -0.20 7.28 -0.71
C LEU A 212 0.43 8.64 -0.37
N PRO A 213 0.43 9.04 0.92
CA PRO A 213 1.23 10.19 1.34
C PRO A 213 2.71 9.92 1.10
N ALA A 214 3.47 10.97 0.78
CA ALA A 214 4.93 10.89 0.63
C ALA A 214 5.59 10.63 1.99
N ILE A 215 5.72 9.36 2.39
CA ILE A 215 6.37 8.94 3.64
C ILE A 215 7.76 8.40 3.31
N ALA A 216 8.79 9.12 3.75
CA ALA A 216 10.19 8.73 3.51
C ALA A 216 10.67 7.57 4.41
N SER A 217 10.07 7.35 5.58
CA SER A 217 10.59 6.40 6.57
C SER A 217 10.33 4.93 6.21
N ASN A 218 9.17 4.61 5.65
CA ASN A 218 8.75 3.25 5.31
C ASN A 218 8.03 3.26 3.95
N PRO A 219 8.74 3.04 2.83
CA PRO A 219 8.09 2.95 1.53
C PRO A 219 7.16 1.72 1.47
N PRO A 220 5.92 1.85 0.94
CA PRO A 220 5.01 0.73 0.79
C PRO A 220 5.59 -0.37 -0.11
N LEU A 221 5.48 -1.63 0.31
CA LEU A 221 6.05 -2.78 -0.40
C LEU A 221 5.52 -2.90 -1.84
N ILE A 222 4.27 -2.52 -2.07
CA ILE A 222 3.66 -2.52 -3.40
C ILE A 222 4.32 -1.54 -4.37
N VAL A 223 4.74 -0.36 -3.90
CA VAL A 223 5.43 0.65 -4.72
C VAL A 223 6.82 0.13 -5.10
N LEU A 224 7.53 -0.49 -4.15
CA LEU A 224 8.81 -1.15 -4.42
C LEU A 224 8.64 -2.31 -5.42
N TYR A 225 7.56 -3.09 -5.29
CA TYR A 225 7.24 -4.17 -6.20
C TYR A 225 7.06 -3.65 -7.64
N PHE A 226 6.16 -2.70 -7.86
CA PHE A 226 5.92 -2.14 -9.20
C PHE A 226 7.15 -1.40 -9.75
N GLY A 227 7.90 -0.68 -8.91
CA GLY A 227 9.16 -0.05 -9.31
C GLY A 227 10.20 -1.06 -9.79
N SER A 228 10.33 -2.19 -9.09
CA SER A 228 11.21 -3.28 -9.52
C SER A 228 10.73 -3.97 -10.80
N CYS A 229 9.42 -4.04 -11.05
CA CYS A 229 8.88 -4.53 -12.31
C CYS A 229 9.18 -3.58 -13.48
N LEU A 230 9.08 -2.27 -13.26
CA LEU A 230 9.45 -1.26 -14.27
C LEU A 230 10.93 -1.39 -14.68
N LEU A 231 11.83 -1.57 -13.70
CA LEU A 231 13.25 -1.80 -13.97
C LEU A 231 13.47 -3.07 -14.81
N MET A 232 12.78 -4.16 -14.47
CA MET A 232 12.84 -5.41 -15.23
C MET A 232 12.32 -5.22 -16.68
N THR A 233 11.24 -4.46 -16.87
CA THR A 233 10.72 -4.12 -18.20
C THR A 233 11.70 -3.26 -19.00
N ALA A 234 12.41 -2.33 -18.36
CA ALA A 234 13.46 -1.54 -19.01
C ALA A 234 14.63 -2.42 -19.49
N ILE A 235 15.04 -3.41 -18.69
CA ILE A 235 16.07 -4.38 -19.07
C ILE A 235 15.56 -5.25 -20.25
N ALA A 236 14.31 -5.72 -20.20
CA ALA A 236 13.71 -6.52 -21.27
C ALA A 236 13.56 -5.73 -22.58
N PHE A 237 13.29 -4.42 -22.50
CA PHE A 237 13.25 -3.52 -23.65
C PHE A 237 14.63 -3.39 -24.31
N PHE A 238 15.68 -3.20 -23.51
CA PHE A 238 17.06 -3.15 -24.00
C PHE A 238 17.46 -4.47 -24.67
N GLU A 239 17.16 -5.59 -24.03
CA GLU A 239 17.41 -6.93 -24.57
C GLU A 239 16.66 -7.16 -25.90
N SER A 240 15.38 -6.81 -25.96
CA SER A 240 14.59 -6.93 -27.20
C SER A 240 15.21 -6.13 -28.34
N THR A 241 15.75 -4.95 -28.05
CA THR A 241 16.47 -4.13 -29.03
C THR A 241 17.75 -4.81 -29.50
N LEU A 242 18.52 -5.41 -28.57
CA LEU A 242 19.73 -6.16 -28.88
C LEU A 242 19.42 -7.39 -29.75
N VAL A 243 18.41 -8.18 -29.38
CA VAL A 243 17.96 -9.37 -30.10
C VAL A 243 17.51 -9.02 -31.51
N ILE A 244 16.70 -7.97 -31.68
CA ILE A 244 16.25 -7.50 -32.99
C ILE A 244 17.42 -7.01 -33.83
N LYS A 245 18.39 -6.31 -33.22
CA LYS A 245 19.59 -5.86 -33.94
C LYS A 245 20.43 -7.06 -34.42
N ILE A 246 20.64 -8.06 -33.57
CA ILE A 246 21.38 -9.28 -33.93
C ILE A 246 20.63 -10.07 -35.01
N SER A 247 19.30 -10.14 -34.91
CA SER A 247 18.47 -10.92 -35.82
C SER A 247 18.32 -10.26 -37.20
N ARG A 248 18.33 -8.93 -37.28
CA ARG A 248 18.23 -8.18 -38.55
C ARG A 248 19.59 -7.89 -39.19
N ASN A 249 20.63 -7.69 -38.39
CA ASN A 249 21.96 -7.40 -38.90
C ASN A 249 22.68 -8.71 -39.21
N TYR A 250 22.30 -9.30 -40.34
CA TYR A 250 22.93 -10.45 -40.96
C TYR A 250 24.44 -10.23 -41.06
N GLY A 251 25.17 -10.80 -40.11
CA GLY A 251 26.60 -10.57 -39.98
C GLY A 251 27.33 -11.01 -41.24
N ALA A 252 28.15 -10.12 -41.79
CA ALA A 252 29.16 -10.47 -42.79
C ALA A 252 30.23 -11.46 -42.24
N HIS A 253 30.12 -11.85 -40.97
CA HIS A 253 31.04 -12.71 -40.25
C HIS A 253 30.30 -13.90 -39.60
N PRO A 254 30.92 -15.09 -39.62
CA PRO A 254 30.40 -16.28 -38.96
C PRO A 254 30.35 -16.09 -37.43
N LEU A 255 29.44 -16.80 -36.77
CA LEU A 255 29.42 -16.88 -35.32
C LEU A 255 30.75 -17.45 -34.79
N PRO A 256 31.29 -16.90 -33.69
CA PRO A 256 32.45 -17.47 -33.03
C PRO A 256 32.27 -18.97 -32.75
N PRO A 257 33.30 -19.80 -32.97
CA PRO A 257 33.19 -21.27 -32.93
C PRO A 257 32.72 -21.80 -31.57
N PHE A 258 33.03 -21.11 -30.47
CA PHE A 258 32.56 -21.48 -29.13
C PHE A 258 31.03 -21.38 -28.98
N ILE A 259 30.40 -20.37 -29.61
CA ILE A 259 28.95 -20.18 -29.57
C ILE A 259 28.26 -21.23 -30.42
N LYS A 260 28.82 -21.52 -31.60
CA LYS A 260 28.33 -22.56 -32.50
C LYS A 260 28.33 -23.93 -31.81
N GLN A 261 29.42 -24.28 -31.12
CA GLN A 261 29.55 -25.53 -30.38
C GLN A 261 28.55 -25.63 -29.20
N ALA A 262 28.28 -24.52 -28.51
CA ALA A 262 27.30 -24.46 -27.44
C ALA A 262 25.85 -24.63 -27.96
N LEU A 263 25.51 -24.01 -29.10
CA LEU A 263 24.20 -24.13 -29.74
C LEU A 263 23.97 -25.50 -30.40
N SER A 264 25.02 -26.14 -30.95
CA SER A 264 24.91 -27.48 -31.54
C SER A 264 24.93 -28.61 -30.50
N GLY A 265 25.37 -28.31 -29.27
CA GLY A 265 25.44 -29.28 -28.18
C GLY A 265 24.08 -29.54 -27.50
N TRP A 266 24.12 -30.31 -26.41
CA TRP A 266 22.94 -30.63 -25.60
C TRP A 266 22.18 -29.37 -25.13
N PHE A 267 22.91 -28.29 -24.83
CA PHE A 267 22.33 -27.02 -24.38
C PHE A 267 21.40 -26.38 -25.41
N GLY A 268 21.83 -26.26 -26.67
CA GLY A 268 20.94 -25.73 -27.72
C GLY A 268 19.80 -26.67 -28.07
N SER A 269 19.98 -27.99 -28.00
CA SER A 269 18.89 -28.95 -28.16
C SER A 269 17.81 -28.83 -27.08
N PHE A 270 18.21 -28.58 -25.83
CA PHE A 270 17.30 -28.35 -24.71
C PHE A 270 16.54 -27.02 -24.86
N ILE A 271 17.27 -25.95 -25.20
CA ILE A 271 16.70 -24.60 -25.27
C ILE A 271 15.83 -24.41 -26.51
N LEU A 272 16.25 -24.86 -27.69
CA LEU A 272 15.55 -24.63 -28.96
C LEU A 272 14.47 -25.68 -29.28
N ASN A 273 14.27 -26.65 -28.38
CA ASN A 273 13.31 -27.77 -28.40
C ASN A 273 12.47 -27.85 -29.69
N GLY A 274 12.97 -28.61 -30.68
CA GLY A 274 12.20 -29.02 -31.86
C GLY A 274 12.32 -28.18 -33.15
N GLN A 275 13.01 -27.04 -33.19
CA GLN A 275 13.22 -26.34 -34.48
C GLN A 275 14.21 -27.06 -35.43
N ASN A 276 14.91 -28.09 -34.97
CA ASN A 276 15.71 -28.96 -35.84
C ASN A 276 14.84 -29.77 -36.82
N SER A 277 13.59 -30.10 -36.46
CA SER A 277 12.79 -31.08 -37.23
C SER A 277 12.01 -30.51 -38.42
N GLN A 278 11.73 -29.20 -38.48
CA GLN A 278 10.99 -28.63 -39.62
C GLN A 278 11.88 -28.18 -40.79
N VAL A 279 13.19 -28.00 -40.56
CA VAL A 279 14.08 -27.46 -41.62
C VAL A 279 14.82 -28.56 -42.38
N GLN A 280 15.07 -29.73 -41.76
CA GLN A 280 15.66 -30.87 -42.47
C GLN A 280 14.72 -31.47 -43.54
N LYS A 281 13.40 -31.28 -43.41
CA LYS A 281 12.42 -31.71 -44.41
C LYS A 281 12.35 -30.82 -45.65
N LYS A 282 12.73 -29.54 -45.55
CA LYS A 282 12.70 -28.60 -46.68
C LYS A 282 13.98 -28.61 -47.53
N ALA A 283 15.07 -29.12 -46.98
CA ALA A 283 16.36 -29.18 -47.67
C ALA A 283 16.47 -30.32 -48.71
N ASN A 284 15.59 -31.33 -48.64
CA ASN A 284 15.63 -32.46 -49.58
C ASN A 284 14.87 -32.21 -50.90
N ASP A 285 14.09 -31.12 -51.01
CA ASP A 285 13.22 -30.90 -52.18
C ASP A 285 13.74 -29.84 -53.18
N GLU A 286 14.83 -29.12 -52.88
CA GLU A 286 15.36 -28.07 -53.76
C GLU A 286 16.85 -28.26 -54.07
N GLU A 287 17.18 -29.41 -54.69
CA GLU A 287 18.43 -29.56 -55.47
C GLU A 287 18.15 -29.25 -56.95
N LEU A 288 18.23 -27.96 -57.36
CA LEU A 288 18.68 -27.64 -58.71
C LEU A 288 19.14 -26.19 -58.89
N SER A 289 20.44 -26.04 -59.20
CA SER A 289 21.08 -25.01 -60.05
C SER A 289 22.16 -24.16 -59.38
N SER A 290 23.30 -24.04 -60.06
CA SER A 290 24.59 -23.57 -59.57
C SER A 290 24.77 -22.04 -59.55
N LYS A 291 23.76 -21.30 -59.05
CA LYS A 291 23.92 -19.96 -58.45
C LYS A 291 23.76 -19.98 -56.91
N VAL A 292 23.49 -21.18 -56.40
CA VAL A 292 23.05 -21.45 -55.04
C VAL A 292 24.18 -21.35 -54.00
N GLN A 293 25.46 -21.51 -54.33
CA GLN A 293 26.51 -21.57 -53.29
C GLN A 293 26.69 -20.27 -52.47
N ALA A 294 26.62 -19.09 -53.10
CA ALA A 294 26.81 -17.81 -52.42
C ALA A 294 25.56 -17.38 -51.62
N GLU A 295 24.36 -17.55 -52.20
CA GLU A 295 23.08 -17.34 -51.52
C GLU A 295 22.83 -18.36 -50.41
N THR A 296 23.31 -19.60 -50.54
CA THR A 296 23.22 -20.63 -49.49
C THR A 296 24.13 -20.29 -48.33
N SER A 297 25.36 -19.82 -48.60
CA SER A 297 26.29 -19.43 -47.52
C SER A 297 25.77 -18.24 -46.71
N THR A 298 25.19 -17.23 -47.34
CA THR A 298 24.56 -16.09 -46.65
C THR A 298 23.30 -16.50 -45.91
N LEU A 299 22.45 -17.34 -46.51
CA LEU A 299 21.27 -17.91 -45.85
C LEU A 299 21.64 -18.76 -44.61
N GLU A 300 22.74 -19.52 -44.68
CA GLU A 300 23.27 -20.31 -43.56
C GLU A 300 23.79 -19.43 -42.43
N PHE A 301 24.61 -18.40 -42.72
CA PHE A 301 25.07 -17.45 -41.70
C PHE A 301 23.90 -16.72 -41.04
N ASN A 302 22.90 -16.33 -41.84
CA ASN A 302 21.68 -15.70 -41.35
C ASN A 302 20.93 -16.61 -40.39
N ARG A 303 20.83 -17.89 -40.72
CA ARG A 303 20.15 -18.89 -39.89
C ARG A 303 20.87 -19.12 -38.56
N GLU A 304 22.20 -19.13 -38.54
CA GLU A 304 22.96 -19.30 -37.30
C GLU A 304 22.73 -18.13 -36.31
N TRP A 305 22.73 -16.89 -36.78
CA TRP A 305 22.46 -15.70 -35.95
C TRP A 305 21.02 -15.67 -35.42
N ILE A 306 20.05 -16.16 -36.20
CA ILE A 306 18.65 -16.30 -35.77
C ILE A 306 18.51 -17.35 -34.66
N MET A 307 19.22 -18.47 -34.78
CA MET A 307 19.24 -19.50 -33.73
C MET A 307 19.88 -18.97 -32.45
N PHE A 308 20.97 -18.21 -32.56
CA PHE A 308 21.61 -17.56 -31.40
C PHE A 308 20.68 -16.55 -30.72
N ALA A 309 20.04 -15.66 -31.49
CA ALA A 309 19.07 -14.70 -30.98
C ALA A 309 17.87 -15.40 -30.30
N SER A 310 17.40 -16.50 -30.87
CA SER A 310 16.29 -17.29 -30.30
C SER A 310 16.69 -18.02 -29.02
N ALA A 311 17.93 -18.50 -28.94
CA ALA A 311 18.46 -19.09 -27.72
C ALA A 311 18.57 -18.06 -26.60
N LEU A 312 19.03 -16.84 -26.92
CA LEU A 312 19.12 -15.73 -25.97
C LEU A 312 17.74 -15.36 -25.40
N ASP A 313 16.74 -15.13 -26.26
CA ASP A 313 15.36 -14.87 -25.85
C ASP A 313 14.79 -15.94 -24.91
N ARG A 314 15.05 -17.22 -25.20
CA ARG A 314 14.55 -18.33 -24.37
C ARG A 314 15.24 -18.43 -23.02
N ILE A 315 16.53 -18.10 -22.94
CA ILE A 315 17.25 -18.01 -21.66
C ILE A 315 16.61 -16.92 -20.80
N PHE A 316 16.42 -15.72 -21.38
CA PHE A 316 15.81 -14.61 -20.66
C PHE A 316 14.36 -14.90 -20.30
N PHE A 317 13.58 -15.57 -21.16
CA PHE A 317 12.24 -16.05 -20.80
C PHE A 317 12.25 -16.93 -19.55
N ILE A 318 13.14 -17.93 -19.47
CA ILE A 318 13.23 -18.83 -18.31
C ILE A 318 13.63 -18.03 -17.05
N VAL A 319 14.63 -17.14 -17.17
CA VAL A 319 15.09 -16.30 -16.06
C VAL A 319 13.97 -15.38 -15.57
N TYR A 320 13.27 -14.69 -16.47
CA TYR A 320 12.16 -13.79 -16.12
C TYR A 320 10.98 -14.57 -15.53
N ALA A 321 10.64 -15.74 -16.08
CA ALA A 321 9.58 -16.60 -15.53
C ALA A 321 9.90 -17.03 -14.10
N LEU A 322 11.14 -17.43 -13.81
CA LEU A 322 11.58 -17.77 -12.46
C LEU A 322 11.55 -16.55 -11.52
N ILE A 323 12.03 -15.39 -11.97
CA ILE A 323 12.01 -14.16 -11.16
C ILE A 323 10.56 -13.74 -10.84
N TYR A 324 9.65 -13.77 -11.82
CA TYR A 324 8.24 -13.45 -11.58
C TYR A 324 7.56 -14.46 -10.67
N LEU A 325 7.88 -15.76 -10.79
CA LEU A 325 7.37 -16.79 -9.90
C LEU A 325 7.83 -16.56 -8.45
N ILE A 326 9.12 -16.30 -8.23
CA ILE A 326 9.67 -15.96 -6.91
C ILE A 326 8.99 -14.69 -6.37
N LYS A 327 8.80 -13.67 -7.22
CA LYS A 327 8.14 -12.42 -6.84
C LYS A 327 6.68 -12.60 -6.45
N ILE A 328 5.90 -13.41 -7.18
CA ILE A 328 4.52 -13.73 -6.81
C ILE A 328 4.48 -14.44 -5.47
N ILE A 329 5.32 -15.46 -5.27
CA ILE A 329 5.35 -16.23 -4.02
C ILE A 329 5.76 -15.33 -2.85
N SER A 330 6.82 -14.53 -3.01
CA SER A 330 7.28 -13.59 -1.99
C SER A 330 6.20 -12.55 -1.66
N PHE A 331 5.50 -12.02 -2.66
CA PHE A 331 4.41 -11.07 -2.45
C PHE A 331 3.26 -11.72 -1.67
N TYR A 332 2.85 -12.93 -2.08
CA TYR A 332 1.79 -13.67 -1.39
C TYR A 332 2.17 -13.96 0.07
N VAL A 333 3.37 -14.48 0.34
CA VAL A 333 3.81 -14.82 1.71
C VAL A 333 4.01 -13.60 2.61
N THR A 334 4.40 -12.46 2.05
CA THR A 334 4.75 -11.26 2.84
C THR A 334 3.54 -10.35 3.09
N VAL A 335 2.55 -10.37 2.20
CA VAL A 335 1.47 -9.37 2.15
C VAL A 335 0.09 -9.98 2.42
N LEU A 336 -0.16 -11.23 2.01
CA LEU A 336 -1.41 -11.96 2.22
C LEU A 336 -1.25 -12.96 3.36
#